data_AF-A0A651H271-F1
#
_entry.id   AF-A0A651H271-F1
#
_cell.length_a   1.000
_cell.length_b   1.000
_cell.length_c   1.000
_cell.angle_alpha   90.00
_cell.angle_beta   90.00
_cell.angle_gamma   90.00
#
_symmetry.space_group_name_H-M   'P 1'
#
loop_
_entity.id
_entity.type
_entity.pdbx_description
1 polymer ?
#
loop_
_entity_poly.entity_id
_entity_poly.type
_entity_poly.pdbx_seq_one_letter_code
_entity_poly.pdbx_strand_id
1 'polypeptide(L)'
;MNNPAFADSFRFIHTTFKDNEELDESIKKMMLSRATIDDNYRRVYVEGEMGRLEGLVFTEWQQIDVIPEVKGRERFGLDFGYTNDPSVLVRVVESQEAFYIDEIFYQAGLTNRNIAAMLESNGLKKNYDEIIADSAEPKSIDEIRIFGYNVKPSVKGKDSINAGIDKLKSKKIFITKRSTNLIKEFRNYSWATDKEGKTTNKPIDAFNHGIDAARYALSLKQQSEIFIL
;
A
#
# COMPACT_ATOMS: atom_id res chain seq x y z
N MET A 1 0.35 13.10 -11.82
CA MET A 1 -0.54 14.20 -12.25
C MET A 1 0.33 15.23 -12.95
N ASN A 2 0.36 15.24 -14.28
CA ASN A 2 0.93 16.33 -15.10
C ASN A 2 0.09 16.36 -16.37
N ASN A 3 -1.11 16.94 -16.28
CA ASN A 3 -1.92 17.28 -17.44
C ASN A 3 -1.60 18.73 -17.81
N PRO A 4 -0.94 19.00 -18.95
CA PRO A 4 -0.50 20.35 -19.33
C PRO A 4 -1.65 21.36 -19.40
N ALA A 5 -2.86 20.91 -19.76
CA ALA A 5 -4.03 21.79 -19.90
C ALA A 5 -4.59 22.30 -18.56
N PHE A 6 -4.25 21.67 -17.43
CA PHE A 6 -4.66 22.14 -16.11
C PHE A 6 -3.71 23.20 -15.54
N ALA A 7 -2.43 23.21 -15.95
CA ALA A 7 -1.41 24.07 -15.34
C ALA A 7 -1.60 25.56 -15.66
N ASP A 8 -2.21 25.88 -16.81
CA ASP A 8 -2.36 27.26 -17.27
C ASP A 8 -3.60 28.00 -16.70
N SER A 9 -4.50 27.29 -15.99
CA SER A 9 -5.74 27.88 -15.47
C SER A 9 -5.73 28.18 -13.97
N PHE A 10 -4.61 28.00 -13.27
CA PHE A 10 -4.50 28.32 -11.84
C PHE A 10 -3.16 28.97 -11.50
N ARG A 11 -3.17 29.82 -10.46
CA ARG A 11 -1.97 30.37 -9.85
C ARG A 11 -1.77 29.72 -8.49
N PHE A 12 -0.68 28.98 -8.33
CA PHE A 12 -0.27 28.50 -7.01
C PHE A 12 0.36 29.65 -6.23
N ILE A 13 -0.20 29.97 -5.06
CA ILE A 13 0.34 30.96 -4.14
C ILE A 13 0.76 30.20 -2.89
N HIS A 14 2.06 30.22 -2.61
CA HIS A 14 2.64 29.66 -1.39
C HIS A 14 2.94 30.79 -0.42
N THR A 15 2.43 30.69 0.80
CA THR A 15 2.64 31.68 1.87
C THR A 15 3.06 30.97 3.14
N THR A 16 3.88 31.63 3.92
CA THR A 16 4.36 31.21 5.23
C THR A 16 4.09 32.30 6.25
N PHE A 17 4.40 32.04 7.53
CA PHE A 17 4.29 33.06 8.57
C PHE A 17 5.25 34.27 8.34
N LYS A 18 6.28 34.11 7.49
CA LYS A 18 7.23 35.18 7.16
C LYS A 18 6.61 36.27 6.26
N ASP A 19 5.54 35.93 5.56
CA ASP A 19 4.83 36.84 4.66
C ASP A 19 3.81 37.72 5.40
N ASN A 20 3.65 37.52 6.71
CA ASN A 20 2.78 38.32 7.57
C ASN A 20 3.61 39.31 8.42
N GLU A 21 3.65 40.58 7.97
CA GLU A 21 4.39 41.66 8.62
C GLU A 21 3.84 42.02 10.00
N GLU A 22 2.54 41.80 10.22
CA GLU A 22 1.82 42.10 11.47
C GLU A 22 1.91 40.96 12.50
N LEU A 23 2.64 39.88 12.18
CA LEU A 23 2.74 38.74 13.07
C LEU A 23 3.61 39.08 14.29
N ASP A 24 3.00 38.94 15.46
CA ASP A 24 3.65 39.20 16.74
C ASP A 24 4.94 38.38 16.95
N GLU A 25 5.99 39.06 17.42
CA GLU A 25 7.32 38.46 17.62
C GLU A 25 7.34 37.33 18.66
N SER A 26 6.44 37.36 19.64
CA SER A 26 6.30 36.27 20.62
C SER A 26 5.75 35.00 19.97
N ILE A 27 4.82 35.13 19.02
CA ILE A 27 4.27 34.02 18.23
C ILE A 27 5.36 33.45 17.31
N LYS A 28 6.13 34.31 16.62
CA LYS A 28 7.28 33.88 15.80
C LYS A 28 8.28 33.07 16.61
N LYS A 29 8.68 33.56 17.79
CA LYS A 29 9.62 32.85 18.68
C LYS A 29 9.06 31.50 19.16
N MET A 30 7.77 31.44 19.51
CA MET A 30 7.12 30.19 19.90
C MET A 30 7.13 29.18 18.75
N MET A 31 6.74 29.58 17.54
CA MET A 31 6.72 28.71 16.36
C MET A 31 8.13 28.19 16.03
N LEU A 32 9.13 29.07 16.02
CA LEU A 32 10.52 28.68 15.76
C LEU A 32 11.09 27.78 16.86
N SER A 33 10.76 28.03 18.13
CA SER A 33 11.18 27.17 19.25
C SER A 33 10.55 25.79 19.20
N ARG A 34 9.32 25.65 18.68
CA ARG A 34 8.68 24.34 18.51
C ARG A 34 9.26 23.60 17.30
N ALA A 35 9.59 24.33 16.25
CA ALA A 35 10.21 23.79 15.04
C ALA A 35 11.61 23.20 15.24
N THR A 36 12.31 23.50 16.34
CA THR A 36 13.56 22.82 16.69
C THR A 36 13.35 21.43 17.30
N ILE A 37 12.13 21.14 17.77
CA ILE A 37 11.76 19.90 18.46
C ILE A 37 11.00 18.97 17.51
N ASP A 38 10.14 19.52 16.66
CA ASP A 38 9.23 18.79 15.78
C ASP A 38 9.48 19.20 14.31
N ASP A 39 10.15 18.33 13.57
CA ASP A 39 10.54 18.57 12.17
C ASP A 39 9.32 18.62 11.24
N ASN A 40 8.26 17.89 11.57
CA ASN A 40 7.02 17.92 10.81
C ASN A 40 6.26 19.24 11.04
N TYR A 41 6.22 19.72 12.28
CA TYR A 41 5.71 21.04 12.62
C TYR A 41 6.47 22.15 11.89
N ARG A 42 7.80 22.07 11.84
CA ARG A 42 8.63 22.99 11.04
C ARG A 42 8.19 22.99 9.58
N ARG A 43 8.12 21.81 8.95
CA ARG A 43 7.69 21.68 7.56
C ARG A 43 6.34 22.35 7.29
N VAL A 44 5.33 22.03 8.09
CA VAL A 44 3.96 22.49 7.84
C VAL A 44 3.77 23.96 8.19
N TYR A 45 4.11 24.33 9.43
CA TYR A 45 3.72 25.61 9.99
C TYR A 45 4.78 26.70 9.83
N VAL A 46 6.05 26.32 9.63
CA VAL A 46 7.15 27.28 9.41
C VAL A 46 7.47 27.41 7.93
N GLU A 47 7.51 26.30 7.19
CA GLU A 47 7.93 26.29 5.78
C GLU A 47 6.75 26.24 4.80
N GLY A 48 5.52 26.06 5.29
CA GLY A 48 4.33 25.94 4.44
C GLY A 48 4.39 24.73 3.51
N GLU A 49 5.22 23.73 3.83
CA GLU A 49 5.33 22.49 3.10
C GLU A 49 4.26 21.49 3.52
N MET A 50 4.05 20.46 2.70
CA MET A 50 3.20 19.34 3.08
C MET A 50 3.88 18.54 4.20
N GLY A 51 3.14 18.31 5.29
CA GLY A 51 3.60 17.49 6.41
C GLY A 51 3.98 16.08 5.99
N ARG A 52 4.91 15.48 6.74
CA ARG A 52 5.14 14.04 6.73
C ARG A 52 4.32 13.42 7.85
N LEU A 53 3.61 12.34 7.55
CA LEU A 53 3.05 11.52 8.60
C LEU A 53 4.21 10.90 9.38
N GLU A 54 4.23 11.12 10.69
CA GLU A 54 5.15 10.43 11.58
C GLU A 54 4.66 8.99 11.80
N GLY A 55 5.60 8.07 12.04
CA GLY A 55 5.26 6.67 12.31
C GLY A 55 4.83 5.84 11.08
N LEU A 56 5.12 6.28 9.85
CA LEU A 56 4.84 5.48 8.65
C LEU A 56 5.54 4.12 8.69
N VAL A 57 4.82 3.09 8.23
CA VAL A 57 5.35 1.71 8.13
C VAL A 57 6.36 1.61 6.99
N PHE A 58 6.03 2.21 5.84
CA PHE A 58 6.82 2.18 4.61
C PHE A 58 7.32 3.58 4.25
N THR A 59 8.60 3.85 4.51
CA THR A 59 9.25 5.12 4.16
C THR A 59 10.03 5.06 2.85
N GLU A 60 10.53 3.87 2.49
CA GLU A 60 11.40 3.66 1.32
C GLU A 60 10.67 2.90 0.21
N TRP A 61 10.03 3.63 -0.70
CA TRP A 61 9.40 3.07 -1.91
C TRP A 61 9.39 4.12 -3.03
N GLN A 62 9.32 3.65 -4.28
CA GLN A 62 9.41 4.51 -5.46
C GLN A 62 8.28 4.22 -6.45
N GLN A 63 7.87 5.25 -7.20
CA GLN A 63 6.89 5.10 -8.27
C GLN A 63 7.57 4.85 -9.62
N ILE A 64 6.99 3.96 -10.41
CA ILE A 64 7.46 3.62 -11.76
C ILE A 64 6.30 3.69 -12.76
N ASP A 65 6.58 3.99 -14.03
CA ASP A 65 5.52 4.06 -15.05
C ASP A 65 4.98 2.67 -15.43
N VAL A 66 5.90 1.72 -15.63
CA VAL A 66 5.61 0.33 -15.98
C VAL A 66 6.57 -0.58 -15.24
N ILE A 67 6.11 -1.79 -14.89
CA ILE A 67 6.99 -2.84 -14.37
C ILE A 67 7.96 -3.22 -15.50
N PRO A 68 9.28 -3.08 -15.31
CA PRO A 68 10.26 -3.50 -16.32
C PRO A 68 10.26 -5.01 -16.50
N GLU A 69 10.77 -5.50 -17.62
CA GLU A 69 11.00 -6.93 -17.81
C GLU A 69 12.10 -7.39 -16.84
N VAL A 70 11.70 -8.09 -15.78
CA VAL A 70 12.59 -8.55 -14.72
C VAL A 70 12.36 -10.03 -14.48
N LYS A 71 13.45 -10.77 -14.30
CA LYS A 71 13.38 -12.16 -13.86
C LYS A 71 12.95 -12.19 -12.40
N GLY A 72 11.79 -12.77 -12.15
CA GLY A 72 11.21 -12.84 -10.81
C GLY A 72 10.04 -13.81 -10.75
N ARG A 73 9.56 -14.06 -9.53
CA ARG A 73 8.34 -14.82 -9.33
C ARG A 73 7.17 -13.85 -9.33
N GLU A 74 6.23 -14.09 -10.23
CA GLU A 74 4.99 -13.36 -10.34
C GLU A 74 3.88 -14.07 -9.56
N ARG A 75 3.14 -13.30 -8.75
CA ARG A 75 1.96 -13.75 -8.02
C ARG A 75 0.95 -12.62 -7.91
N PHE A 76 -0.28 -12.99 -7.61
CA PHE A 76 -1.36 -12.05 -7.32
C PHE A 76 -1.79 -12.21 -5.86
N GLY A 77 -2.08 -11.09 -5.21
CA GLY A 77 -2.65 -11.02 -3.88
C GLY A 77 -4.08 -10.54 -3.97
N LEU A 78 -5.01 -11.21 -3.29
CA LEU A 78 -6.43 -10.85 -3.27
C LEU A 78 -6.89 -10.61 -1.83
N ASP A 79 -7.24 -9.36 -1.52
CA ASP A 79 -7.95 -8.99 -0.29
C ASP A 79 -9.45 -8.92 -0.60
N PHE A 80 -10.27 -9.62 0.19
CA PHE A 80 -11.71 -9.65 -0.03
C PHE A 80 -12.38 -8.53 0.76
N GLY A 81 -13.26 -7.78 0.09
CA GLY A 81 -14.09 -6.76 0.71
C GLY A 81 -15.44 -6.65 0.02
N TYR A 82 -16.43 -6.09 0.72
CA TYR A 82 -17.79 -5.93 0.18
C TYR A 82 -18.32 -4.51 0.31
N THR A 83 -18.92 -4.12 1.45
CA THR A 83 -19.64 -2.83 1.53
C THR A 83 -18.71 -1.67 1.93
N ASN A 84 -18.11 -1.75 3.11
CA ASN A 84 -17.24 -0.69 3.63
C ASN A 84 -15.80 -0.86 3.14
N ASP A 85 -15.40 -2.13 2.96
CA ASP A 85 -14.07 -2.51 2.54
C ASP A 85 -14.09 -2.89 1.04
N PRO A 86 -13.09 -2.45 0.26
CA PRO A 86 -12.95 -2.80 -1.14
C PRO A 86 -12.42 -4.23 -1.30
N SER A 87 -12.82 -4.90 -2.38
CA SER A 87 -12.07 -6.05 -2.89
C SER A 87 -10.87 -5.53 -3.69
N VAL A 88 -9.68 -6.06 -3.42
CA VAL A 88 -8.43 -5.55 -3.98
C VAL A 88 -7.58 -6.68 -4.56
N LEU A 89 -7.17 -6.55 -5.81
CA LEU A 89 -6.20 -7.44 -6.43
C LEU A 89 -4.93 -6.67 -6.77
N VAL A 90 -3.80 -7.19 -6.28
CA VAL A 90 -2.47 -6.65 -6.53
C VAL A 90 -1.60 -7.70 -7.18
N ARG A 91 -0.94 -7.34 -8.29
CA ARG A 91 0.12 -8.12 -8.92
C ARG A 91 1.45 -7.76 -8.26
N VAL A 92 2.21 -8.78 -7.87
CA VAL A 92 3.55 -8.64 -7.29
C VAL A 92 4.55 -9.47 -8.08
N VAL A 93 5.59 -8.82 -8.59
CA VAL A 93 6.76 -9.47 -9.16
C VAL A 93 7.92 -9.36 -8.17
N GLU A 94 8.30 -10.49 -7.57
CA GLU A 94 9.44 -10.59 -6.66
C GLU A 94 10.71 -10.93 -7.45
N SER A 95 11.61 -9.97 -7.59
CA SER A 95 12.98 -10.19 -8.08
C SER A 95 13.93 -10.45 -6.91
N GLN A 96 15.22 -10.65 -7.20
CA GLN A 96 16.24 -10.76 -6.17
C GLN A 96 16.37 -9.49 -5.33
N GLU A 97 16.25 -8.31 -5.95
CA GLU A 97 16.57 -7.02 -5.34
C GLU A 97 15.34 -6.19 -4.95
N ALA A 98 14.17 -6.49 -5.55
CA ALA A 98 13.00 -5.63 -5.45
C ALA A 98 11.66 -6.38 -5.53
N PHE A 99 10.63 -5.73 -4.99
CA PHE A 99 9.23 -6.02 -5.27
C PHE A 99 8.70 -4.96 -6.24
N TYR A 100 8.13 -5.40 -7.34
CA TYR A 100 7.37 -4.56 -8.27
C TYR A 100 5.89 -4.84 -8.07
N ILE A 101 5.13 -3.81 -7.71
CA ILE A 101 3.76 -3.94 -7.24
C ILE A 101 2.84 -3.12 -8.13
N ASP A 102 1.74 -3.73 -8.55
CA ASP A 102 0.77 -3.15 -9.46
C ASP A 102 -0.65 -3.48 -9.02
N GLU A 103 -1.44 -2.44 -8.75
CA GLU A 103 -2.87 -2.54 -8.48
C GLU A 103 -3.61 -2.89 -9.78
N ILE A 104 -4.31 -4.03 -9.78
CA ILE A 104 -5.11 -4.51 -10.91
C ILE A 104 -6.54 -4.00 -10.78
N PHE A 105 -7.14 -4.15 -9.60
CA PHE A 105 -8.40 -3.50 -9.26
C PHE A 105 -8.47 -3.21 -7.76
N TYR A 106 -9.27 -2.21 -7.42
CA TYR A 106 -9.53 -1.77 -6.05
C TYR A 106 -10.97 -1.23 -6.01
N GLN A 107 -11.93 -2.06 -5.60
CA GLN A 107 -13.34 -1.75 -5.79
C GLN A 107 -14.25 -2.37 -4.72
N ALA A 108 -15.12 -1.55 -4.13
CA ALA A 108 -16.19 -2.00 -3.23
C ALA A 108 -17.42 -2.52 -4.01
N GLY A 109 -18.25 -3.31 -3.32
CA GLY A 109 -19.51 -3.85 -3.82
C GLY A 109 -19.36 -5.05 -4.75
N LEU A 110 -18.19 -5.67 -4.80
CA LEU A 110 -17.96 -6.82 -5.67
C LEU A 110 -18.45 -8.12 -5.03
N THR A 111 -19.40 -8.79 -5.67
CA THR A 111 -19.70 -10.20 -5.38
C THR A 111 -18.58 -11.10 -5.89
N ASN A 112 -18.43 -12.33 -5.39
CA ASN A 112 -17.45 -13.29 -5.90
C ASN A 112 -17.56 -13.53 -7.41
N ARG A 113 -18.79 -13.51 -7.96
CA ARG A 113 -19.02 -13.57 -9.40
C ARG A 113 -18.44 -12.35 -10.13
N ASN A 114 -18.60 -11.15 -9.57
CA ASN A 114 -18.02 -9.94 -10.15
C ASN A 114 -16.49 -9.92 -10.01
N ILE A 115 -15.94 -10.42 -8.90
CA ILE A 115 -14.50 -10.60 -8.75
C ILE A 115 -13.98 -11.50 -9.88
N ALA A 116 -14.60 -12.66 -10.12
CA ALA A 116 -14.19 -13.55 -11.22
C ALA A 116 -14.24 -12.86 -12.60
N ALA A 117 -15.26 -12.03 -12.87
CA ALA A 117 -15.34 -11.24 -14.10
C ALA A 117 -14.24 -10.15 -14.18
N MET A 118 -13.86 -9.55 -13.05
CA MET A 118 -12.75 -8.62 -12.97
C MET A 118 -11.41 -9.32 -13.24
N LEU A 119 -11.20 -10.54 -12.73
CA LEU A 119 -10.01 -11.34 -13.04
C LEU A 119 -9.91 -11.61 -14.55
N GLU A 120 -11.02 -12.02 -15.17
CA GLU A 120 -11.08 -12.31 -16.61
C GLU A 120 -10.81 -11.08 -17.47
N SER A 121 -11.48 -9.95 -17.18
CA SER A 121 -11.31 -8.71 -17.94
C SER A 121 -9.92 -8.09 -17.79
N ASN A 122 -9.22 -8.35 -16.68
CA ASN A 122 -7.83 -7.97 -16.48
C ASN A 122 -6.82 -9.00 -17.02
N GLY A 123 -7.30 -10.03 -17.74
CA GLY A 123 -6.46 -10.96 -18.48
C GLY A 123 -5.83 -12.07 -17.64
N LEU A 124 -6.32 -12.32 -16.42
CA LEU A 124 -5.81 -13.42 -15.60
C LEU A 124 -6.17 -14.78 -16.21
N LYS A 125 -5.16 -15.63 -16.32
CA LYS A 125 -5.21 -16.97 -16.90
C LYS A 125 -5.71 -17.96 -15.87
N LYS A 126 -6.86 -18.56 -16.19
CA LYS A 126 -7.49 -19.65 -15.43
C LYS A 126 -6.50 -20.80 -15.24
N ASN A 127 -6.52 -21.40 -14.06
CA ASN A 127 -5.65 -22.52 -13.63
C ASN A 127 -4.13 -22.28 -13.76
N TYR A 128 -3.69 -21.04 -14.01
CA TYR A 128 -2.28 -20.72 -14.21
C TYR A 128 -1.82 -19.65 -13.23
N ASP A 129 -2.40 -18.45 -13.30
CA ASP A 129 -1.96 -17.32 -12.47
C ASP A 129 -2.22 -17.63 -10.99
N GLU A 130 -1.15 -17.58 -10.20
CA GLU A 130 -1.19 -17.92 -8.77
C GLU A 130 -1.75 -16.73 -7.97
N ILE A 131 -2.97 -16.90 -7.47
CA ILE A 131 -3.65 -15.91 -6.62
C ILE A 131 -3.59 -16.39 -5.17
N ILE A 132 -3.05 -15.56 -4.28
CA ILE A 132 -3.01 -15.81 -2.85
C ILE A 132 -4.01 -14.86 -2.17
N ALA A 133 -5.05 -15.42 -1.60
CA ALA A 133 -6.17 -14.66 -1.08
C ALA A 133 -6.23 -14.69 0.46
N ASP A 134 -6.91 -13.71 1.05
CA ASP A 134 -7.19 -13.72 2.48
C ASP A 134 -7.87 -15.03 2.90
N SER A 135 -7.26 -15.70 3.87
CA SER A 135 -7.72 -16.97 4.42
C SER A 135 -8.82 -16.79 5.48
N ALA A 136 -9.29 -15.57 5.78
CA ALA A 136 -10.51 -15.36 6.55
C ALA A 136 -11.79 -15.66 5.75
N GLU A 137 -11.70 -15.73 4.42
CA GLU A 137 -12.84 -15.94 3.52
C GLU A 137 -12.74 -17.26 2.73
N PRO A 138 -12.72 -18.45 3.40
CA PRO A 138 -12.54 -19.73 2.73
C PRO A 138 -13.65 -20.04 1.71
N LYS A 139 -14.89 -19.61 1.98
CA LYS A 139 -16.01 -19.75 1.06
C LYS A 139 -15.76 -18.99 -0.25
N SER A 140 -15.28 -17.75 -0.16
CA SER A 140 -14.99 -16.94 -1.34
C SER A 140 -13.84 -17.52 -2.16
N ILE A 141 -12.81 -18.07 -1.50
CA ILE A 141 -11.74 -18.82 -2.18
C ILE A 141 -12.31 -19.99 -2.99
N ASP A 142 -13.17 -20.81 -2.40
CA ASP A 142 -13.75 -21.97 -3.07
C ASP A 142 -14.68 -21.56 -4.23
N GLU A 143 -15.46 -20.50 -4.07
CA GLU A 143 -16.28 -19.94 -5.15
C GLU A 143 -15.42 -19.45 -6.34
N ILE A 144 -14.33 -18.73 -6.08
CA ILE A 144 -13.43 -18.27 -7.15
C ILE A 144 -12.72 -19.44 -7.84
N ARG A 145 -12.41 -20.52 -7.11
CA ARG A 145 -11.88 -21.77 -7.70
C ARG A 145 -12.89 -22.44 -8.64
N ILE A 146 -14.17 -22.42 -8.31
CA ILE A 146 -15.25 -22.95 -9.19
C ILE A 146 -15.28 -22.20 -10.53
N PHE A 147 -14.93 -20.91 -10.55
CA PHE A 147 -14.78 -20.14 -11.80
C PHE A 147 -13.49 -20.46 -12.58
N GLY A 148 -12.65 -21.39 -12.10
CA GLY A 148 -11.47 -21.90 -12.78
C GLY A 148 -10.16 -21.16 -12.45
N TYR A 149 -10.10 -20.39 -11.36
CA TYR A 149 -8.90 -19.67 -10.96
C TYR A 149 -8.06 -20.43 -9.94
N ASN A 150 -6.73 -20.34 -10.05
CA ASN A 150 -5.78 -20.94 -9.13
C ASN A 150 -5.62 -20.05 -7.87
N VAL A 151 -6.60 -20.14 -6.97
CA VAL A 151 -6.60 -19.40 -5.71
C VAL A 151 -6.13 -20.27 -4.55
N LYS A 152 -5.23 -19.75 -3.72
CA LYS A 152 -4.72 -20.40 -2.51
C LYS A 152 -4.91 -19.48 -1.30
N PRO A 153 -5.24 -20.03 -0.11
CA PRO A 153 -5.31 -19.22 1.10
C PRO A 153 -3.91 -18.75 1.51
N SER A 154 -3.82 -17.52 2.00
CA SER A 154 -2.64 -16.98 2.67
C SER A 154 -2.32 -17.76 3.96
N VAL A 155 -1.05 -17.77 4.37
CA VAL A 155 -0.66 -18.41 5.64
C VAL A 155 -1.02 -17.50 6.82
N LYS A 156 -1.94 -17.97 7.68
CA LYS A 156 -2.31 -17.30 8.94
C LYS A 156 -1.27 -17.50 10.04
N GLY A 157 -0.92 -16.42 10.72
CA GLY A 157 -0.17 -16.42 11.97
C GLY A 157 -0.36 -15.10 12.72
N LYS A 158 -0.36 -15.11 14.06
CA LYS A 158 -0.50 -13.90 14.88
C LYS A 158 0.62 -12.88 14.63
N ASP A 159 1.78 -13.37 14.17
CA ASP A 159 2.95 -12.57 13.75
C ASP A 159 2.98 -12.31 12.23
N SER A 160 1.95 -12.73 11.48
CA SER A 160 1.95 -12.66 10.01
C SER A 160 1.88 -11.24 9.46
N ILE A 161 1.26 -10.30 10.19
CA ILE A 161 1.18 -8.89 9.78
C ILE A 161 2.58 -8.29 9.75
N ASN A 162 3.25 -8.27 10.91
CA ASN A 162 4.59 -7.74 11.04
C ASN A 162 5.60 -8.52 10.20
N ALA A 163 5.54 -9.86 10.16
CA ALA A 163 6.42 -10.66 9.30
C ALA A 163 6.26 -10.34 7.81
N GLY A 164 5.03 -10.08 7.34
CA GLY A 164 4.79 -9.67 5.96
C GLY A 164 5.24 -8.23 5.68
N ILE A 165 5.10 -7.32 6.65
CA ILE A 165 5.67 -5.97 6.58
C ILE A 165 7.20 -6.04 6.47
N ASP A 166 7.85 -6.81 7.35
CA ASP A 166 9.29 -7.02 7.36
C ASP A 166 9.76 -7.65 6.04
N LYS A 167 9.00 -8.61 5.52
CA LYS A 167 9.25 -9.21 4.20
C LYS A 167 9.18 -8.18 3.09
N LEU A 168 8.17 -7.31 3.06
CA LEU A 168 8.11 -6.22 2.08
C LEU A 168 9.28 -5.25 2.22
N LYS A 169 9.66 -4.90 3.46
CA LYS A 169 10.80 -4.00 3.76
C LYS A 169 12.17 -4.63 3.50
N SER A 170 12.25 -5.94 3.29
CA SER A 170 13.52 -6.64 3.03
C SER A 170 14.15 -6.33 1.67
N LYS A 171 13.40 -5.70 0.75
CA LYS A 171 13.84 -5.35 -0.60
C LYS A 171 13.33 -3.96 -0.99
N LYS A 172 13.84 -3.42 -2.09
CA LYS A 172 13.30 -2.18 -2.68
C LYS A 172 11.86 -2.40 -3.12
N ILE A 173 11.00 -1.38 -2.95
CA ILE A 173 9.60 -1.44 -3.37
C ILE A 173 9.38 -0.44 -4.50
N PHE A 174 8.88 -0.93 -5.62
CA PHE A 174 8.45 -0.11 -6.76
C PHE A 174 6.96 -0.30 -7.01
N ILE A 175 6.21 0.79 -7.12
CA ILE A 175 4.76 0.78 -7.33
C ILE A 175 4.44 1.48 -8.64
N THR A 176 3.58 0.90 -9.47
CA THR A 176 3.18 1.56 -10.72
C THR A 176 2.40 2.85 -10.43
N LYS A 177 2.66 3.93 -11.18
CA LYS A 177 2.01 5.25 -10.97
C LYS A 177 0.49 5.21 -11.11
N ARG A 178 -0.05 4.22 -11.84
CA ARG A 178 -1.49 4.02 -12.00
C ARG A 178 -2.17 3.45 -10.76
N SER A 179 -1.40 2.87 -9.83
CA SER A 179 -1.90 2.25 -8.59
C SER A 179 -2.26 3.30 -7.54
N THR A 180 -3.20 4.19 -7.86
CA THR A 180 -3.45 5.39 -7.06
C THR A 180 -3.98 5.08 -5.67
N ASN A 181 -4.75 4.00 -5.50
CA ASN A 181 -5.27 3.60 -4.19
C ASN A 181 -4.15 2.98 -3.35
N LEU A 182 -3.36 2.08 -3.92
CA LEU A 182 -2.19 1.49 -3.25
C LEU A 182 -1.16 2.57 -2.88
N ILE A 183 -0.89 3.54 -3.76
CA ILE A 183 -0.02 4.69 -3.45
C ILE A 183 -0.58 5.50 -2.28
N LYS A 184 -1.89 5.71 -2.24
CA LYS A 184 -2.53 6.37 -1.09
C LYS A 184 -2.32 5.55 0.18
N GLU A 185 -2.44 4.23 0.12
CA GLU A 185 -2.17 3.38 1.28
C GLU A 185 -0.72 3.48 1.76
N PHE A 186 0.26 3.28 0.87
CA PHE A 186 1.68 3.39 1.22
C PHE A 186 2.09 4.75 1.79
N ARG A 187 1.36 5.83 1.46
CA ARG A 187 1.58 7.17 2.00
C ARG A 187 0.99 7.39 3.40
N ASN A 188 -0.02 6.60 3.79
CA ASN A 188 -0.80 6.85 5.01
C ASN A 188 -0.68 5.72 6.04
N TYR A 189 -0.25 4.52 5.63
CA TYR A 189 -0.16 3.38 6.52
C TYR A 189 0.94 3.57 7.57
N SER A 190 0.52 3.67 8.84
CA SER A 190 1.37 3.99 9.98
C SER A 190 1.22 3.01 11.13
N TRP A 191 2.17 3.03 12.06
CA TRP A 191 2.05 2.36 13.34
C TRP A 191 0.99 3.07 14.19
N ALA A 192 0.12 2.30 14.83
CA ALA A 192 -0.84 2.83 15.80
C ALA A 192 -0.08 3.37 17.02
N THR A 193 -0.56 4.47 17.61
CA THR A 193 -0.03 5.02 18.86
C THR A 193 -0.87 4.61 20.05
N ASP A 194 -0.26 4.45 21.21
CA ASP A 194 -0.99 4.30 22.47
C ASP A 194 -1.56 5.64 22.96
N LYS A 195 -2.22 5.62 24.13
CA LYS A 195 -2.84 6.81 24.74
C LYS A 195 -1.82 7.88 25.14
N GLU A 196 -0.54 7.50 25.26
CA GLU A 196 0.57 8.39 25.62
C GLU A 196 1.29 8.94 24.38
N GLY A 197 0.81 8.58 23.17
CA GLY A 197 1.38 9.02 21.89
C GLY A 197 2.59 8.20 21.45
N LYS A 198 2.93 7.09 22.12
CA LYS A 198 4.06 6.24 21.73
C LYS A 198 3.63 5.24 20.66
N THR A 199 4.44 5.06 19.63
CA THR A 199 4.21 4.07 18.58
C THR A 199 4.18 2.65 19.14
N THR A 200 3.19 1.87 18.74
CA THR A 200 3.03 0.45 19.07
C THR A 200 3.58 -0.44 17.95
N ASN A 201 3.71 -1.75 18.22
CA ASN A 201 4.06 -2.75 17.20
C ASN A 201 2.85 -3.24 16.38
N LYS A 202 1.74 -2.50 16.39
CA LYS A 202 0.55 -2.80 15.61
C LYS A 202 0.33 -1.66 14.61
N PRO A 203 0.16 -1.94 13.32
CA PRO A 203 -0.24 -0.91 12.39
C PRO A 203 -1.69 -0.48 12.67
N ILE A 204 -2.06 0.70 12.15
CA ILE A 204 -3.46 1.15 12.15
C ILE A 204 -4.33 0.20 11.31
N ASP A 205 -5.59 0.04 11.68
CA ASP A 205 -6.58 -0.73 10.93
C ASP A 205 -7.27 0.17 9.88
N ALA A 206 -6.45 0.77 9.02
CA ALA A 206 -6.88 1.65 7.94
C ALA A 206 -5.77 1.75 6.89
N PHE A 207 -6.15 2.02 5.64
CA PHE A 207 -5.21 2.17 4.54
C PHE A 207 -4.33 0.93 4.31
N ASN A 208 -4.94 -0.26 4.39
CA ASN A 208 -4.22 -1.53 4.42
C ASN A 208 -4.66 -2.54 3.36
N HIS A 209 -5.79 -2.40 2.66
CA HIS A 209 -6.33 -3.45 1.79
C HIS A 209 -5.38 -3.88 0.65
N GLY A 210 -4.81 -2.91 -0.07
CA GLY A 210 -3.81 -3.16 -1.11
C GLY A 210 -2.46 -3.62 -0.55
N ILE A 211 -2.04 -3.09 0.61
CA ILE A 211 -0.86 -3.55 1.34
C ILE A 211 -1.02 -5.00 1.82
N ASP A 212 -2.21 -5.37 2.30
CA ASP A 212 -2.56 -6.71 2.75
C ASP A 212 -2.64 -7.67 1.57
N ALA A 213 -3.25 -7.29 0.45
CA ALA A 213 -3.16 -8.04 -0.80
C ALA A 213 -1.69 -8.29 -1.20
N ALA A 214 -0.84 -7.26 -1.21
CA ALA A 214 0.59 -7.41 -1.53
C ALA A 214 1.31 -8.36 -0.55
N ARG A 215 1.00 -8.29 0.75
CA ARG A 215 1.51 -9.22 1.77
C ARG A 215 1.04 -10.66 1.51
N TYR A 216 -0.24 -10.86 1.17
CA TYR A 216 -0.77 -12.18 0.87
C TYR A 216 -0.06 -12.81 -0.31
N ALA A 217 0.19 -12.05 -1.38
CA ALA A 217 0.98 -12.52 -2.53
C ALA A 217 2.35 -13.10 -2.12
N LEU A 218 2.94 -12.62 -1.03
CA LEU A 218 4.24 -13.06 -0.52
C LEU A 218 4.17 -14.18 0.54
N SER A 219 2.97 -14.57 0.98
CA SER A 219 2.74 -15.35 2.20
C SER A 219 2.79 -16.88 2.07
N LEU A 220 3.23 -17.43 0.93
CA LEU A 220 3.19 -18.87 0.72
C LEU A 220 4.21 -19.65 1.57
N LYS A 221 3.76 -20.76 2.14
CA LYS A 221 4.62 -21.81 2.70
C LYS A 221 5.64 -22.23 1.64
N GLN A 222 6.93 -22.27 1.97
CA GLN A 222 7.90 -23.01 1.14
C GLN A 222 7.35 -24.42 1.00
N GLN A 223 7.16 -24.88 -0.25
CA GLN A 223 7.06 -26.31 -0.49
C GLN A 223 8.42 -26.87 -0.06
N SER A 224 8.42 -27.70 0.97
CA SER A 224 9.54 -28.58 1.26
C SER A 224 9.83 -29.34 -0.03
N GLU A 225 11.01 -29.10 -0.61
CA GLU A 225 11.52 -29.91 -1.70
C GLU A 225 11.51 -31.36 -1.23
N ILE A 226 10.59 -32.15 -1.75
CA ILE A 226 10.69 -33.60 -1.66
C ILE A 226 11.83 -33.95 -2.59
N PHE A 227 13.04 -34.08 -2.04
CA PHE A 227 14.11 -34.81 -2.69
C PHE A 227 13.64 -36.26 -2.84
N ILE A 228 13.12 -36.59 -4.01
CA ILE A 228 13.04 -37.98 -4.44
C ILE A 228 14.47 -38.33 -4.86
N LEU A 229 15.18 -39.01 -3.98
CA LEU A 229 16.42 -39.74 -4.30
C LEU A 229 16.07 -41.01 -5.09
#